data_AF-F7DYT9-F1
#
_entry.id   AF-F7DYT9-F1
#
_cell.length_a   1.000
_cell.length_b   1.000
_cell.length_c   1.000
_cell.angle_alpha   90.00
_cell.angle_beta   90.00
_cell.angle_gamma   90.00
#
_symmetry.space_group_name_H-M   'P 1'
#
loop_
_entity.id
_entity.type
_entity.pdbx_description
1 polymer ?
#
loop_
_entity_poly.entity_id
_entity_poly.type
_entity_poly.pdbx_seq_one_letter_code
_entity_poly.pdbx_strand_id
1 'polypeptide(L)'
;RSCFWGRGTVRCWVRHSASRSQPAPRGRPPLLLPAAQQAPRRRTSPRVANTPAHPPWKTQPISQSPYYPLPQCRRVNPPRGQGCCLGSLICFPSSLPGQTQLSSFSGPYGTVGGISFSFSGDHLQGTITGLRVREQPGGVIRGIQLQFGGTWSKYYGAEIEVIHEFLLLPGETITQVSGKYLVYIQQLIFITSKGRQFHVGQPAGTSFNALTHRPSASLRYISGQHNGAGLTNIGFHWEINEWS
;
A
#
# COMPACT_ATOMS: atom_id res chain seq x y z
N ARG A 1 -22.56 -42.79 -9.97
CA ARG A 1 -23.01 -43.54 -8.76
C ARG A 1 -24.24 -42.79 -8.27
N SER A 2 -25.50 -43.15 -8.51
CA SER A 2 -26.13 -44.39 -9.00
C SER A 2 -27.42 -43.95 -9.69
N CYS A 3 -27.69 -44.42 -10.91
CA CYS A 3 -28.97 -44.23 -11.60
C CYS A 3 -29.49 -45.61 -12.01
N PHE A 4 -30.76 -45.87 -11.67
CA PHE A 4 -31.51 -47.03 -12.14
C PHE A 4 -32.16 -46.71 -13.50
N TRP A 5 -32.19 -47.72 -14.37
CA TRP A 5 -32.72 -47.65 -15.74
C TRP A 5 -34.24 -47.81 -15.80
N GLY A 6 -34.88 -47.12 -16.75
CA GLY A 6 -36.25 -47.38 -17.18
C GLY A 6 -36.56 -46.72 -18.51
N ARG A 7 -36.74 -47.53 -19.56
CA ARG A 7 -37.08 -47.15 -20.94
C ARG A 7 -38.48 -46.52 -21.02
N GLY A 8 -38.68 -45.51 -21.87
CA GLY A 8 -40.03 -45.06 -22.23
C GLY A 8 -40.06 -43.74 -23.00
N THR A 9 -40.69 -43.78 -24.17
CA THR A 9 -40.79 -42.74 -25.20
C THR A 9 -41.65 -41.53 -24.80
N VAL A 10 -41.12 -40.34 -25.14
CA VAL A 10 -41.75 -39.04 -25.50
C VAL A 10 -43.19 -38.73 -25.05
N ARG A 11 -43.37 -37.58 -24.38
CA ARG A 11 -44.45 -36.59 -24.69
C ARG A 11 -44.17 -35.25 -24.02
N CYS A 12 -43.95 -34.22 -24.83
CA CYS A 12 -43.98 -32.81 -24.43
C CYS A 12 -45.40 -32.42 -23.98
N TRP A 13 -45.49 -31.68 -22.88
CA TRP A 13 -46.67 -30.91 -22.54
C TRP A 13 -46.26 -29.47 -22.25
N VAL A 14 -46.63 -28.58 -23.17
CA VAL A 14 -46.69 -27.14 -22.96
C VAL A 14 -47.97 -26.87 -22.17
N ARG A 15 -47.88 -26.25 -20.99
CA ARG A 15 -49.04 -25.61 -20.35
C ARG A 15 -48.89 -24.10 -20.43
N HIS A 16 -49.68 -23.50 -21.31
CA HIS A 16 -50.12 -22.13 -21.20
C HIS A 16 -51.29 -22.04 -20.21
N SER A 17 -51.24 -21.07 -19.31
CA SER A 17 -52.40 -20.50 -18.61
C SER A 17 -51.98 -19.13 -18.11
N ALA A 18 -52.16 -18.08 -18.91
CA ALA A 18 -53.38 -17.30 -19.09
C ALA A 18 -53.64 -16.33 -17.93
N SER A 19 -53.53 -15.06 -18.31
CA SER A 19 -53.81 -13.80 -17.62
C SER A 19 -55.12 -13.75 -16.85
N ARG A 20 -55.11 -13.08 -15.69
CA ARG A 20 -56.32 -12.46 -15.12
C ARG A 20 -56.03 -11.02 -14.69
N SER A 21 -56.44 -10.11 -15.53
CA SER A 21 -56.57 -8.67 -15.32
C SER A 21 -57.86 -8.35 -14.55
N GLN A 22 -57.81 -7.45 -13.56
CA GLN A 22 -58.94 -6.61 -13.14
C GLN A 22 -58.46 -5.28 -12.49
N PRO A 23 -59.30 -4.23 -12.47
CA PRO A 23 -58.89 -2.87 -12.87
C PRO A 23 -58.79 -1.84 -11.73
N ALA A 24 -58.17 -0.70 -12.08
CA ALA A 24 -58.06 0.53 -11.28
C ALA A 24 -59.38 1.32 -11.20
N PRO A 25 -59.60 2.12 -10.14
CA PRO A 25 -60.55 3.22 -10.15
C PRO A 25 -59.90 4.60 -10.40
N ARG A 26 -60.57 5.31 -11.32
CA ARG A 26 -60.54 6.76 -11.67
C ARG A 26 -60.54 7.62 -10.38
N GLY A 27 -59.78 8.70 -10.21
CA GLY A 27 -59.61 9.89 -11.05
C GLY A 27 -60.50 11.03 -10.55
N ARG A 28 -59.92 12.09 -9.94
CA ARG A 28 -60.49 13.46 -9.84
C ARG A 28 -59.37 14.53 -9.69
N PRO A 29 -59.62 15.78 -10.14
CA PRO A 29 -58.63 16.68 -10.77
C PRO A 29 -58.01 17.74 -9.83
N PRO A 30 -56.99 18.50 -10.28
CA PRO A 30 -56.34 19.54 -9.47
C PRO A 30 -57.15 20.83 -9.42
N LEU A 31 -57.29 21.41 -8.22
CA LEU A 31 -57.88 22.73 -8.02
C LEU A 31 -56.84 23.84 -8.27
N LEU A 32 -57.22 24.76 -9.14
CA LEU A 32 -56.53 26.00 -9.49
C LEU A 32 -56.58 27.04 -8.35
N LEU A 33 -55.50 27.83 -8.27
CA LEU A 33 -55.28 29.02 -7.44
C LEU A 33 -56.37 30.11 -7.61
N PRO A 34 -56.38 31.09 -6.69
CA PRO A 34 -56.51 32.48 -7.12
C PRO A 34 -55.34 33.36 -6.67
N ALA A 35 -55.07 34.33 -7.55
CA ALA A 35 -54.03 35.33 -7.51
C ALA A 35 -54.20 36.35 -6.36
N ALA A 36 -53.08 36.81 -5.81
CA ALA A 36 -53.02 38.03 -5.02
C ALA A 36 -51.76 38.86 -5.39
N GLN A 37 -52.03 39.91 -6.17
CA GLN A 37 -51.46 41.26 -6.09
C GLN A 37 -49.94 41.45 -6.18
N GLN A 38 -49.52 41.94 -7.35
CA GLN A 38 -48.27 42.66 -7.57
C GLN A 38 -48.35 44.08 -6.98
N ALA A 39 -47.30 44.51 -6.28
CA ALA A 39 -46.95 45.92 -6.09
C ALA A 39 -45.43 46.10 -6.33
N PRO A 40 -44.97 47.20 -6.95
CA PRO A 40 -43.64 47.28 -7.55
C PRO A 40 -42.64 47.95 -6.62
N ARG A 41 -41.47 47.35 -6.37
CA ARG A 41 -40.30 48.11 -5.86
C ARG A 41 -38.96 47.62 -6.42
N ARG A 42 -38.30 48.57 -7.08
CA ARG A 42 -36.85 48.78 -7.23
C ARG A 42 -36.04 47.70 -7.95
N ARG A 43 -35.67 48.03 -9.20
CA ARG A 43 -34.42 47.56 -9.82
C ARG A 43 -33.24 47.97 -8.95
N THR A 44 -32.62 47.01 -8.28
CA THR A 44 -31.23 47.09 -7.85
C THR A 44 -30.46 46.01 -8.58
N SER A 45 -29.54 46.44 -9.43
CA SER A 45 -28.61 45.61 -10.19
C SER A 45 -27.73 44.77 -9.25
N PRO A 46 -27.67 43.43 -9.37
CA PRO A 46 -26.66 42.66 -8.66
C PRO A 46 -25.35 42.71 -9.45
N ARG A 47 -24.42 43.46 -8.85
CA ARG A 47 -22.96 43.39 -8.98
C ARG A 47 -22.46 41.98 -9.34
N VAL A 48 -21.67 41.90 -10.41
CA VAL A 48 -20.85 40.76 -10.80
C VAL A 48 -20.09 40.23 -9.58
N ALA A 49 -20.35 38.99 -9.19
CA ALA A 49 -19.59 38.31 -8.16
C ALA A 49 -18.21 37.97 -8.74
N ASN A 50 -17.17 38.64 -8.23
CA ASN A 50 -15.79 38.26 -8.45
C ASN A 50 -15.53 36.88 -7.85
N THR A 51 -15.16 35.93 -8.69
CA THR A 51 -14.58 34.64 -8.33
C THR A 51 -13.30 34.87 -7.50
N PRO A 52 -13.11 34.24 -6.33
CA PRO A 52 -11.81 34.25 -5.68
C PRO A 52 -10.83 33.42 -6.51
N ALA A 53 -9.80 34.10 -7.03
CA ALA A 53 -8.66 33.46 -7.66
C ALA A 53 -7.96 32.53 -6.67
N HIS A 54 -7.65 31.30 -7.09
CA HIS A 54 -6.71 30.42 -6.42
C HIS A 54 -5.36 31.16 -6.24
N PRO A 55 -4.70 31.07 -5.07
CA PRO A 55 -3.36 31.61 -4.95
C PRO A 55 -2.40 30.79 -5.82
N PRO A 56 -1.49 31.43 -6.58
CA PRO A 56 -0.43 30.71 -7.27
C PRO A 56 0.50 30.09 -6.23
N TRP A 57 0.87 28.83 -6.47
CA TRP A 57 1.91 28.13 -5.72
C TRP A 57 3.15 29.01 -5.65
N LYS A 58 3.46 29.55 -4.48
CA LYS A 58 4.79 30.11 -4.23
C LYS A 58 5.71 28.92 -4.06
N THR A 59 6.61 28.73 -5.01
CA THR A 59 7.83 27.93 -4.86
C THR A 59 8.53 28.39 -3.58
N GLN A 60 8.45 27.59 -2.52
CA GLN A 60 9.27 27.80 -1.35
C GLN A 60 10.70 27.37 -1.70
N PRO A 61 11.74 28.17 -1.37
CA PRO A 61 13.11 27.74 -1.54
C PRO A 61 13.37 26.52 -0.67
N ILE A 62 14.09 25.55 -1.24
CA ILE A 62 14.56 24.34 -0.57
C ILE A 62 15.31 24.78 0.69
N SER A 63 14.69 24.58 1.85
CA SER A 63 15.37 24.71 3.14
C SER A 63 16.45 23.64 3.19
N GLN A 64 17.70 24.08 3.15
CA GLN A 64 18.87 23.21 3.30
C GLN A 64 18.78 22.55 4.68
N SER A 65 18.51 21.25 4.69
CA SER A 65 18.63 20.43 5.88
C SER A 65 20.10 20.47 6.35
N PRO A 66 20.38 20.70 7.65
CA PRO A 66 21.74 20.68 8.14
C PRO A 66 22.31 19.26 7.96
N TYR A 67 23.48 19.19 7.31
CA TYR A 67 24.33 18.01 7.29
C TYR A 67 24.69 17.65 8.74
N TYR A 68 24.05 16.62 9.29
CA TYR A 68 24.58 15.95 10.46
C TYR A 68 25.67 14.97 9.98
N PRO A 69 26.94 15.14 10.38
CA PRO A 69 27.94 14.14 10.08
C PRO A 69 27.58 12.84 10.79
N LEU A 70 27.55 11.74 10.03
CA LEU A 70 27.39 10.38 10.54
C LEU A 70 28.47 10.10 11.59
N PRO A 71 28.15 9.38 12.68
CA PRO A 71 29.18 8.91 13.60
C PRO A 71 30.12 7.96 12.85
N GLN A 72 31.39 8.34 12.75
CA GLN A 72 32.43 7.48 12.23
C GLN A 72 32.48 6.21 13.10
N CYS A 73 32.22 5.05 12.51
CA CYS A 73 32.51 3.78 13.16
C CYS A 73 34.00 3.74 13.49
N ARG A 74 34.37 4.03 14.75
CA ARG A 74 35.70 3.68 15.26
C ARG A 74 35.85 2.18 15.09
N ARG A 75 36.79 1.74 14.23
CA ARG A 75 37.33 0.39 14.29
C ARG A 75 37.89 0.19 15.69
N VAL A 76 37.16 -0.51 16.53
CA VAL A 76 37.74 -1.10 17.73
C VAL A 76 38.58 -2.27 17.23
N ASN A 77 39.90 -2.10 17.25
CA ASN A 77 40.81 -3.20 16.99
C ASN A 77 40.58 -4.28 18.07
N PRO A 78 40.38 -5.55 17.71
CA PRO A 78 40.31 -6.62 18.71
C PRO A 78 41.67 -6.76 19.40
N PRO A 79 41.70 -7.11 20.70
CA PRO A 79 42.94 -7.34 21.42
C PRO A 79 43.68 -8.51 20.79
N ARG A 80 44.97 -8.32 20.50
CA ARG A 80 45.90 -9.38 20.06
C ARG A 80 45.94 -10.46 21.14
N GLY A 81 45.29 -11.60 20.88
CA GLY A 81 45.48 -12.81 21.68
C GLY A 81 46.84 -13.42 21.37
N GLN A 82 47.72 -13.49 22.37
CA GLN A 82 48.85 -14.41 22.37
C GLN A 82 48.44 -15.63 23.20
N GLY A 83 48.15 -16.73 22.50
CA GLY A 83 47.98 -18.05 23.08
C GLY A 83 48.67 -19.03 22.14
N CYS A 84 49.98 -19.24 22.35
CA CYS A 84 50.74 -20.25 21.63
C CYS A 84 50.39 -21.62 22.21
N CYS A 85 49.70 -22.47 21.44
CA CYS A 85 49.65 -23.90 21.71
C CYS A 85 50.82 -24.57 20.99
N LEU A 86 51.76 -25.13 21.75
CA LEU A 86 52.80 -26.01 21.23
C LEU A 86 52.15 -27.30 20.69
N GLY A 87 52.53 -27.69 19.47
CA GLY A 87 52.46 -29.09 19.04
C GLY A 87 51.25 -29.49 18.19
N SER A 88 51.18 -29.04 16.94
CA SER A 88 50.85 -29.87 15.76
C SER A 88 50.71 -29.00 14.51
N LEU A 89 51.51 -29.31 13.50
CA LEU A 89 51.59 -28.64 12.19
C LEU A 89 50.42 -29.05 11.27
N ILE A 90 49.17 -28.67 11.58
CA ILE A 90 48.15 -28.51 10.54
C ILE A 90 47.15 -27.43 10.98
N CYS A 91 47.50 -26.17 10.73
CA CYS A 91 46.57 -25.07 10.86
C CYS A 91 45.72 -25.01 9.59
N PHE A 92 44.58 -25.70 9.57
CA PHE A 92 43.56 -25.42 8.56
C PHE A 92 43.02 -24.01 8.86
N PRO A 93 43.19 -23.01 7.96
CA PRO A 93 42.44 -21.78 8.10
C PRO A 93 40.98 -22.11 7.80
N SER A 94 40.24 -22.50 8.82
CA SER A 94 38.78 -22.51 8.79
C SER A 94 38.28 -21.07 8.96
N SER A 95 38.86 -20.13 8.21
CA SER A 95 38.20 -18.86 7.94
C SER A 95 37.14 -19.17 6.90
N LEU A 96 35.95 -19.56 7.37
CA LEU A 96 34.73 -19.38 6.59
C LEU A 96 34.78 -17.93 6.08
N PRO A 97 34.78 -17.69 4.74
CA PRO A 97 34.66 -16.33 4.26
C PRO A 97 33.40 -15.75 4.91
N GLY A 98 33.57 -14.60 5.57
CA GLY A 98 32.46 -13.91 6.22
C GLY A 98 31.30 -13.84 5.25
N GLN A 99 30.17 -14.44 5.63
CA GLN A 99 28.98 -14.41 4.81
C GLN A 99 28.68 -12.95 4.52
N THR A 100 28.83 -12.53 3.26
CA THR A 100 28.28 -11.29 2.78
C THR A 100 26.78 -11.43 2.96
N GLN A 101 26.25 -10.92 4.07
CA GLN A 101 24.81 -10.96 4.39
C GLN A 101 24.07 -10.36 3.20
N LEU A 102 23.51 -11.10 2.25
CA LEU A 102 22.95 -10.54 1.00
C LEU A 102 21.64 -9.80 1.23
N SER A 103 21.01 -10.05 2.37
CA SER A 103 19.80 -9.40 2.82
C SER A 103 20.06 -8.32 3.88
N SER A 104 19.17 -7.34 3.98
CA SER A 104 19.12 -6.40 5.10
C SER A 104 17.69 -6.05 5.48
N PHE A 105 17.49 -5.51 6.69
CA PHE A 105 16.18 -5.16 7.21
C PHE A 105 16.14 -3.69 7.67
N SER A 106 15.00 -3.03 7.45
CA SER A 106 14.74 -1.66 7.91
C SER A 106 13.40 -1.59 8.63
N GLY A 107 13.42 -1.20 9.91
CA GLY A 107 12.24 -1.07 10.76
C GLY A 107 12.31 -1.97 12.01
N PRO A 108 11.16 -2.41 12.56
CA PRO A 108 9.81 -1.98 12.17
C PRO A 108 9.60 -0.48 12.50
N TYR A 109 8.95 0.24 11.59
CA TYR A 109 8.52 1.62 11.79
C TYR A 109 7.07 1.64 12.19
N GLY A 110 6.71 2.41 13.21
CA GLY A 110 5.34 2.43 13.74
C GLY A 110 5.31 2.18 15.25
N THR A 111 4.15 1.72 15.71
CA THR A 111 3.93 1.31 17.09
C THR A 111 3.80 -0.22 17.18
N VAL A 112 3.88 -0.76 18.39
CA VAL A 112 3.70 -2.20 18.61
C VAL A 112 2.22 -2.48 18.92
N GLY A 113 1.65 -3.50 18.28
CA GLY A 113 0.29 -3.98 18.59
C GLY A 113 -0.42 -4.57 17.38
N GLY A 114 -1.36 -5.48 17.63
CA GLY A 114 -2.11 -6.19 16.58
C GLY A 114 -1.50 -7.53 16.19
N ILE A 115 -1.88 -8.01 15.01
CA ILE A 115 -1.50 -9.32 14.45
C ILE A 115 -0.35 -9.12 13.47
N SER A 116 0.71 -9.92 13.62
CA SER A 116 1.87 -9.90 12.72
C SER A 116 1.53 -10.47 11.35
N PHE A 117 2.14 -9.90 10.31
CA PHE A 117 2.10 -10.41 8.94
C PHE A 117 3.49 -10.36 8.29
N SER A 118 3.68 -11.21 7.28
CA SER A 118 4.90 -11.23 6.47
C SER A 118 4.60 -11.75 5.07
N PHE A 119 5.27 -11.18 4.08
CA PHE A 119 5.30 -11.66 2.69
C PHE A 119 6.54 -12.54 2.39
N SER A 120 7.26 -13.01 3.42
CA SER A 120 8.49 -13.80 3.27
C SER A 120 8.28 -15.16 2.59
N GLY A 121 7.06 -15.62 2.32
CA GLY A 121 6.81 -16.80 1.48
C GLY A 121 6.53 -16.45 0.01
N ASP A 122 5.92 -15.28 -0.22
CA ASP A 122 5.42 -14.88 -1.53
C ASP A 122 6.55 -14.47 -2.49
N HIS A 123 7.69 -13.99 -1.97
CA HIS A 123 8.86 -13.61 -2.76
C HIS A 123 9.48 -14.77 -3.59
N LEU A 124 9.13 -16.02 -3.26
CA LEU A 124 9.52 -17.20 -4.03
C LEU A 124 8.83 -17.27 -5.40
N GLN A 125 7.69 -16.59 -5.56
CA GLN A 125 6.95 -16.51 -6.83
C GLN A 125 7.58 -15.53 -7.82
N GLY A 126 8.50 -14.68 -7.37
CA GLY A 126 9.19 -13.70 -8.20
C GLY A 126 9.53 -12.43 -7.46
N THR A 127 10.00 -11.43 -8.19
CA THR A 127 10.21 -10.07 -7.67
C THR A 127 8.87 -9.35 -7.49
N ILE A 128 8.87 -8.27 -6.71
CA ILE A 128 7.71 -7.41 -6.58
C ILE A 128 7.42 -6.77 -7.95
N THR A 129 6.21 -6.96 -8.47
CA THR A 129 5.73 -6.38 -9.73
C THR A 129 4.60 -5.38 -9.52
N GLY A 130 4.08 -5.26 -8.30
CA GLY A 130 2.95 -4.38 -8.01
C GLY A 130 2.69 -4.19 -6.52
N LEU A 131 2.03 -3.10 -6.21
CA LEU A 131 1.64 -2.66 -4.87
C LEU A 131 0.16 -2.30 -4.89
N ARG A 132 -0.57 -2.73 -3.86
CA ARG A 132 -1.89 -2.19 -3.50
C ARG A 132 -1.83 -1.73 -2.06
N VAL A 133 -2.19 -0.48 -1.85
CA VAL A 133 -2.25 0.13 -0.52
C VAL A 133 -3.63 0.73 -0.35
N ARG A 134 -4.24 0.44 0.79
CA ARG A 134 -5.56 0.95 1.12
C ARG A 134 -5.44 2.05 2.16
N GLU A 135 -6.05 3.19 1.86
CA GLU A 135 -6.07 4.36 2.71
C GLU A 135 -7.51 4.68 3.12
N GLN A 136 -7.68 5.01 4.40
CA GLN A 136 -8.90 5.66 4.88
C GLN A 136 -8.84 7.16 4.61
N PRO A 137 -9.94 7.79 4.16
CA PRO A 137 -10.07 9.25 4.16
C PRO A 137 -9.72 9.84 5.54
N GLY A 138 -8.62 10.59 5.62
CA GLY A 138 -8.05 11.08 6.88
C GLY A 138 -6.64 10.55 7.20
N GLY A 139 -6.14 9.59 6.41
CA GLY A 139 -4.71 9.29 6.28
C GLY A 139 -4.23 7.95 6.81
N VAL A 140 -5.07 7.14 7.45
CA VAL A 140 -4.62 5.86 8.01
C VAL A 140 -4.46 4.82 6.89
N ILE A 141 -3.27 4.24 6.79
CA ILE A 141 -3.04 3.08 5.92
C ILE A 141 -3.68 1.85 6.55
N ARG A 142 -4.77 1.38 5.94
CA ARG A 142 -5.63 0.30 6.44
C ARG A 142 -5.11 -1.08 6.08
N GLY A 143 -4.39 -1.20 4.98
CA GLY A 143 -3.87 -2.48 4.54
C GLY A 143 -3.00 -2.40 3.30
N ILE A 144 -2.39 -3.53 2.99
CA ILE A 144 -1.38 -3.67 1.95
C ILE A 144 -1.46 -5.05 1.30
N GLN A 145 -1.18 -5.08 0.02
CA GLN A 145 -1.06 -6.30 -0.78
C GLN A 145 0.04 -6.09 -1.82
N LEU A 146 0.82 -7.13 -2.06
CA LEU A 146 1.94 -7.10 -3.01
C LEU A 146 1.64 -8.03 -4.17
N GLN A 147 2.19 -7.72 -5.34
CA GLN A 147 2.20 -8.63 -6.47
C GLN A 147 3.61 -9.16 -6.66
N PHE A 148 3.75 -10.48 -6.79
CA PHE A 148 5.02 -11.16 -7.02
C PHE A 148 4.94 -11.93 -8.34
N GLY A 149 5.85 -11.63 -9.28
CA GLY A 149 5.88 -12.32 -10.58
C GLY A 149 4.55 -12.27 -11.35
N GLY A 150 3.74 -11.22 -11.17
CA GLY A 150 2.40 -11.10 -11.78
C GLY A 150 1.24 -11.68 -10.95
N THR A 151 1.50 -12.39 -9.86
CA THR A 151 0.47 -12.95 -8.97
C THR A 151 0.29 -12.11 -7.71
N TRP A 152 -0.94 -11.73 -7.38
CA TRP A 152 -1.22 -11.00 -6.15
C TRP A 152 -1.15 -11.93 -4.93
N SER A 153 -0.43 -11.51 -3.90
CA SER A 153 -0.35 -12.21 -2.63
C SER A 153 -1.63 -12.06 -1.80
N LYS A 154 -1.66 -12.70 -0.63
CA LYS A 154 -2.71 -12.47 0.36
C LYS A 154 -2.76 -10.99 0.77
N TYR A 155 -3.95 -10.44 0.90
CA TYR A 155 -4.17 -9.11 1.45
C TYR A 155 -4.00 -9.10 2.98
N TYR A 156 -3.34 -8.08 3.53
CA TYR A 156 -3.22 -7.86 4.98
C TYR A 156 -3.78 -6.50 5.40
N GLY A 157 -4.50 -6.45 6.52
CA GLY A 157 -5.20 -5.26 7.00
C GLY A 157 -6.73 -5.33 6.80
N ALA A 158 -7.40 -4.17 6.83
CA ALA A 158 -8.84 -4.07 6.61
C ALA A 158 -9.17 -3.92 5.10
N GLU A 159 -10.28 -4.48 4.61
CA GLU A 159 -10.64 -4.55 3.17
C GLU A 159 -11.69 -3.51 2.72
N ILE A 160 -12.06 -2.58 3.59
CA ILE A 160 -13.08 -1.53 3.35
C ILE A 160 -12.40 -0.24 2.85
N GLU A 161 -12.99 0.51 1.90
CA GLU A 161 -12.52 1.84 1.35
C GLU A 161 -11.80 1.83 -0.03
N VAL A 162 -10.85 2.76 -0.27
CA VAL A 162 -10.20 2.98 -1.57
C VAL A 162 -8.86 2.25 -1.64
N ILE A 163 -8.65 1.49 -2.73
CA ILE A 163 -7.35 0.88 -3.05
C ILE A 163 -6.61 1.80 -4.02
N HIS A 164 -5.39 2.16 -3.66
CA HIS A 164 -4.40 2.73 -4.57
C HIS A 164 -3.54 1.58 -5.12
N GLU A 165 -3.49 1.45 -6.44
CA GLU A 165 -2.70 0.43 -7.13
C GLU A 165 -1.52 1.08 -7.86
N PHE A 166 -0.38 0.40 -7.80
CA PHE A 166 0.83 0.80 -8.51
C PHE A 166 1.57 -0.43 -9.04
N LEU A 167 1.54 -0.59 -10.37
CA LEU A 167 2.27 -1.64 -11.07
C LEU A 167 3.65 -1.15 -11.47
N LEU A 168 4.66 -1.98 -11.24
CA LEU A 168 6.04 -1.71 -11.63
C LEU A 168 6.21 -2.02 -13.12
N LEU A 169 7.04 -1.22 -13.78
CA LEU A 169 7.46 -1.46 -15.16
C LEU A 169 8.38 -2.68 -15.22
N PRO A 170 8.53 -3.32 -16.40
CA PRO A 170 9.49 -4.42 -16.56
C PRO A 170 10.90 -4.01 -16.11
N GLY A 171 11.51 -4.84 -15.24
CA GLY A 171 12.83 -4.60 -14.64
C GLY A 171 12.91 -3.45 -13.63
N GLU A 172 11.80 -2.78 -13.32
CA GLU A 172 11.77 -1.78 -12.27
C GLU A 172 11.74 -2.44 -10.90
N THR A 173 12.44 -1.84 -9.94
CA THR A 173 12.54 -2.32 -8.56
C THR A 173 12.32 -1.16 -7.60
N ILE A 174 11.92 -1.46 -6.37
CA ILE A 174 11.79 -0.45 -5.30
C ILE A 174 13.14 -0.37 -4.58
N THR A 175 13.70 0.82 -4.51
CA THR A 175 15.05 1.07 -3.96
C THR A 175 15.00 1.80 -2.62
N GLN A 176 13.88 2.47 -2.34
CA GLN A 176 13.68 3.23 -1.11
C GLN A 176 12.20 3.30 -0.77
N VAL A 177 11.90 3.27 0.52
CA VAL A 177 10.56 3.57 1.04
C VAL A 177 10.69 4.60 2.15
N SER A 178 10.00 5.73 2.01
CA SER A 178 9.84 6.69 3.10
C SER A 178 8.38 6.74 3.53
N GLY A 179 8.13 7.36 4.68
CA GLY A 179 6.77 7.47 5.16
C GLY A 179 6.68 8.17 6.49
N LYS A 180 5.47 8.16 7.03
CA LYS A 180 5.16 8.75 8.33
C LYS A 180 4.20 7.89 9.12
N TYR A 181 4.31 7.95 10.44
CA TYR A 181 3.41 7.23 11.35
C TYR A 181 3.09 8.04 12.61
N LEU A 182 1.92 7.77 13.18
CA LEU A 182 1.52 8.17 14.54
C LEU A 182 1.28 6.89 15.35
N VAL A 183 0.03 6.60 15.71
CA VAL A 183 -0.38 5.28 16.24
C VAL A 183 -0.40 4.25 15.11
N TYR A 184 -0.81 4.66 13.91
CA TYR A 184 -0.83 3.85 12.69
C TYR A 184 0.13 4.44 11.65
N ILE A 185 0.45 3.65 10.63
CA ILE A 185 1.10 4.15 9.42
C ILE A 185 0.16 5.14 8.74
N GLN A 186 0.65 6.35 8.51
CA GLN A 186 -0.12 7.46 7.91
C GLN A 186 0.28 7.75 6.48
N GLN A 187 1.53 7.45 6.11
CA GLN A 187 2.02 7.73 4.76
C GLN A 187 3.03 6.68 4.34
N LEU A 188 2.96 6.28 3.07
CA LEU A 188 3.97 5.50 2.39
C LEU A 188 4.31 6.15 1.05
N ILE A 189 5.61 6.26 0.79
CA ILE A 189 6.17 6.76 -0.46
C ILE A 189 7.19 5.73 -0.94
N PHE A 190 6.84 4.98 -1.96
CA PHE A 190 7.73 4.02 -2.60
C PHE A 190 8.48 4.70 -3.74
N ILE A 191 9.81 4.64 -3.72
CA ILE A 191 10.68 5.19 -4.76
C ILE A 191 11.33 4.04 -5.51
N THR A 192 11.32 4.13 -6.83
CA THR A 192 11.76 3.06 -7.74
C THR A 192 13.10 3.37 -8.39
N SER A 193 13.76 2.33 -8.92
CA SER A 193 15.00 2.44 -9.70
C SER A 193 14.86 3.27 -10.98
N LYS A 194 13.63 3.46 -11.48
CA LYS A 194 13.34 4.32 -12.64
C LYS A 194 12.91 5.74 -12.26
N GLY A 195 13.06 6.13 -10.98
CA GLY A 195 12.73 7.46 -10.49
C GLY A 195 11.23 7.74 -10.32
N ARG A 196 10.36 6.75 -10.57
CA ARG A 196 8.92 6.87 -10.29
C ARG A 196 8.66 6.77 -8.79
N GLN A 197 7.60 7.43 -8.35
CA GLN A 197 7.21 7.46 -6.95
C GLN A 197 5.73 7.09 -6.81
N PHE A 198 5.42 6.28 -5.81
CA PHE A 198 4.04 5.93 -5.46
C PHE A 198 3.72 6.46 -4.06
N HIS A 199 2.86 7.46 -4.00
CA HIS A 199 2.48 8.18 -2.78
C HIS A 199 1.08 7.76 -2.34
N VAL A 200 0.95 7.35 -1.09
CA VAL A 200 -0.34 7.00 -0.47
C VAL A 200 -0.35 7.49 0.98
N GLY A 201 -1.48 7.98 1.46
CA GLY A 201 -1.62 8.48 2.83
C GLY A 201 -1.45 10.00 2.97
N GLN A 202 -1.52 10.46 4.22
CA GLN A 202 -1.38 11.87 4.60
C GLN A 202 -0.07 12.10 5.37
N PRO A 203 0.63 13.22 5.13
CA PRO A 203 1.97 13.46 5.68
C PRO A 203 1.97 13.88 7.16
N ALA A 204 1.43 13.04 8.05
CA ALA A 204 1.28 13.33 9.48
C ALA A 204 2.13 12.42 10.37
N GLY A 205 2.78 13.01 11.38
CA GLY A 205 3.55 12.29 12.40
C GLY A 205 5.04 12.12 12.11
N THR A 206 5.62 11.12 12.77
CA THR A 206 7.05 10.83 12.76
C THR A 206 7.47 10.28 11.41
N SER A 207 8.47 10.91 10.79
CA SER A 207 9.02 10.47 9.51
C SER A 207 9.94 9.26 9.69
N PHE A 208 9.95 8.38 8.71
CA PHE A 208 11.00 7.39 8.53
C PHE A 208 11.49 7.35 7.09
N ASN A 209 12.68 6.81 6.90
CA ASN A 209 13.28 6.57 5.61
C ASN A 209 14.02 5.23 5.64
N ALA A 210 13.53 4.29 4.86
CA ALA A 210 14.08 2.96 4.68
C ALA A 210 14.76 2.91 3.31
N LEU A 211 16.08 2.84 3.33
CA LEU A 211 16.93 2.77 2.15
C LEU A 211 17.78 1.51 2.21
N THR A 212 18.07 0.97 1.03
CA THR A 212 19.10 -0.06 0.89
C THR A 212 20.46 0.51 1.30
N HIS A 213 21.25 -0.27 2.04
CA HIS A 213 22.65 0.05 2.32
C HIS A 213 23.59 -0.35 1.18
N ARG A 214 23.07 -1.03 0.14
CA ARG A 214 23.85 -1.53 -0.98
C ARG A 214 23.27 -1.11 -2.33
N PRO A 215 24.11 -0.64 -3.26
CA PRO A 215 23.66 -0.12 -4.57
C PRO A 215 22.81 -1.08 -5.40
N SER A 216 23.04 -2.40 -5.27
CA SER A 216 22.36 -3.45 -6.04
C SER A 216 21.20 -4.13 -5.30
N ALA A 217 20.89 -3.70 -4.06
CA ALA A 217 19.81 -4.28 -3.30
C ALA A 217 18.49 -3.54 -3.52
N SER A 218 17.40 -4.31 -3.56
CA SER A 218 16.05 -3.82 -3.77
C SER A 218 15.06 -4.45 -2.80
N LEU A 219 13.88 -3.85 -2.66
CA LEU A 219 12.85 -4.34 -1.75
C LEU A 219 12.40 -5.74 -2.20
N ARG A 220 12.62 -6.72 -1.33
CA ARG A 220 12.29 -8.11 -1.60
C ARG A 220 10.90 -8.46 -1.11
N TYR A 221 10.58 -8.07 0.12
CA TYR A 221 9.25 -8.27 0.71
C TYR A 221 9.03 -7.33 1.91
N ILE A 222 7.80 -7.30 2.41
CA ILE A 222 7.37 -6.47 3.54
C ILE A 222 6.89 -7.37 4.69
N SER A 223 7.05 -6.89 5.91
CA SER A 223 6.46 -7.48 7.12
C SER A 223 5.89 -6.38 8.01
N GLY A 224 5.14 -6.73 9.03
CA GLY A 224 4.65 -5.73 9.99
C GLY A 224 3.57 -6.27 10.91
N GLN A 225 2.79 -5.36 11.46
CA GLN A 225 1.64 -5.65 12.28
C GLN A 225 0.44 -4.80 11.85
N HIS A 226 -0.75 -5.36 12.03
CA HIS A 226 -1.99 -4.64 11.77
C HIS A 226 -3.08 -5.05 12.75
N ASN A 227 -4.08 -4.19 12.93
CA ASN A 227 -5.31 -4.52 13.64
C ASN A 227 -6.52 -4.09 12.79
N GLY A 228 -7.73 -4.11 13.35
CA GLY A 228 -8.95 -3.72 12.63
C GLY A 228 -9.00 -2.25 12.18
N ALA A 229 -8.17 -1.39 12.77
CA ALA A 229 -8.11 0.03 12.46
C ALA A 229 -7.00 0.41 11.47
N GLY A 230 -5.93 -0.39 11.33
CA GLY A 230 -4.92 -0.17 10.29
C GLY A 230 -3.60 -0.86 10.56
N LEU A 231 -2.60 -0.54 9.73
CA LEU A 231 -1.22 -0.98 9.94
C LEU A 231 -0.62 -0.23 11.12
N THR A 232 -0.20 -0.96 12.15
CA THR A 232 0.42 -0.40 13.37
C THR A 232 1.92 -0.21 13.19
N ASN A 233 2.58 -1.17 12.53
CA ASN A 233 3.96 -1.02 12.07
C ASN A 233 4.23 -1.74 10.74
N ILE A 234 5.35 -1.36 10.12
CA ILE A 234 5.83 -1.90 8.85
C ILE A 234 7.35 -2.03 8.86
N GLY A 235 7.85 -3.11 8.28
CA GLY A 235 9.28 -3.39 8.13
C GLY A 235 9.59 -3.86 6.71
N PHE A 236 10.74 -3.44 6.21
CA PHE A 236 11.17 -3.64 4.82
C PHE A 236 12.37 -4.57 4.78
N HIS A 237 12.29 -5.60 3.93
CA HIS A 237 13.34 -6.58 3.73
C HIS A 237 13.95 -6.38 2.36
N TRP A 238 15.25 -6.17 2.33
CA TRP A 238 16.04 -5.86 1.15
C TRP A 238 16.92 -7.04 0.79
N GLU A 239 17.14 -7.28 -0.50
CA GLU A 239 18.02 -8.33 -0.99
C GLU A 239 18.80 -7.84 -2.22
N ILE A 240 20.06 -8.26 -2.34
CA ILE A 240 20.87 -8.02 -3.54
C ILE A 240 20.32 -8.85 -4.70
N ASN A 241 20.05 -8.20 -5.83
CA ASN A 241 19.78 -8.92 -7.07
C ASN A 241 21.13 -9.30 -7.70
N GLU A 242 21.58 -10.55 -7.53
CA GLU A 242 22.89 -11.00 -8.02
C GLU A 242 22.99 -11.16 -9.56
N TRP A 243 21.92 -10.84 -10.30
CA TRP A 243 21.79 -11.11 -11.74
C TRP A 243 21.47 -9.87 -12.59
N SER A 244 21.67 -8.66 -12.09
CA SER A 244 21.47 -7.41 -12.84
C SER A 244 22.73 -6.93 -13.54
#